data_AF-A0A1T3WLY0-F1
#
_entry.id   AF-A0A1T3WLY0-F1
#
_cell.length_a   1.000
_cell.length_b   1.000
_cell.length_c   1.000
_cell.angle_alpha   90.00
_cell.angle_beta   90.00
_cell.angle_gamma   90.00
#
_symmetry.space_group_name_H-M   'P 1'
#
loop_
_entity.id
_entity.type
_entity.pdbx_description
1 polymer ?
#
loop_
_entity_poly.entity_id
_entity_poly.type
_entity_poly.pdbx_seq_one_letter_code
_entity_poly.pdbx_strand_id
1 'polypeptide(L)' 'MRRTVVVTGIGGLGAFGSFWGNRTDLQEVLTLAAEGKIRHNVVTTKLDDLNDSLEALGRGDIVGRAVVMFD' A
#
# COMPACT_ATOMS: atom_id res chain seq x y z
N MET A 1 14.35 5.92 -9.42
CA MET A 1 14.83 7.01 -8.54
C MET A 1 14.45 6.65 -7.11
N ARG A 2 15.38 6.10 -6.31
CA ARG A 2 15.14 5.85 -4.88
C ARG A 2 15.45 7.15 -4.12
N ARG A 3 14.42 7.94 -3.80
CA ARG A 3 14.59 9.07 -2.89
C ARG A 3 14.53 8.54 -1.46
N THR A 4 15.69 8.13 -0.98
CA THR A 4 15.92 7.83 0.43
C THR A 4 15.93 9.15 1.19
N VAL A 5 15.01 9.35 2.13
CA VAL A 5 15.09 10.45 3.09
C VAL A 5 15.90 9.94 4.28
N VAL A 6 17.10 10.49 4.50
CA VAL A 6 17.94 10.11 5.65
C VAL A 6 17.57 11.00 6.83
N VAL A 7 17.11 10.40 7.93
CA VAL A 7 16.90 11.06 9.22
C VAL A 7 17.89 10.43 10.20
N THR A 8 18.86 11.20 10.69
CA THR A 8 19.87 10.67 11.62
C THR A 8 19.32 10.69 13.04
N GLY A 9 19.34 9.55 13.73
CA GLY A 9 18.92 9.40 15.12
C GLY A 9 20.06 9.60 16.11
N ILE A 10 19.70 9.81 17.39
CA ILE A 10 20.64 9.95 18.50
C ILE A 10 21.21 8.57 18.85
N GLY A 11 22.53 8.44 18.98
CA GLY A 11 23.18 7.17 19.38
C GLY A 11 23.69 6.29 18.24
N GLY A 12 23.85 6.82 17.02
CA GLY A 12 24.48 6.09 15.89
C GLY A 12 23.53 5.24 15.05
N LEU A 13 22.22 5.26 15.34
CA LEU A 13 21.18 4.62 14.52
C LEU A 13 20.70 5.60 13.44
N GLY A 14 20.81 5.21 12.16
CA GLY A 14 20.25 5.94 11.04
C GLY A 14 18.82 5.48 10.73
N ALA A 15 17.90 6.41 10.54
CA ALA A 15 16.57 6.14 10.03
C ALA A 15 16.47 6.55 8.56
N PHE A 16 15.85 5.69 7.76
CA PHE A 16 15.64 5.94 6.33
C PHE A 16 14.14 5.89 6.02
N GLY A 17 13.63 6.95 5.41
CA GLY A 17 12.30 6.99 4.82
C GLY A 17 12.35 6.56 3.35
N SER A 18 11.42 5.70 2.95
CA SER A 18 11.18 5.36 1.55
C SER A 18 9.79 5.84 1.14
N PHE A 19 9.70 6.56 0.02
CA PHE A 19 8.43 6.98 -0.56
C PHE A 19 8.25 6.35 -1.94
N TRP A 20 7.45 5.28 -1.99
CA TRP A 20 7.14 4.48 -3.19
C TRP A 20 8.36 3.88 -3.89
N GLY A 21 8.08 3.01 -4.86
CA GLY A 21 9.03 2.48 -5.82
C GLY A 21 8.96 3.22 -7.16
N ASN A 22 9.96 3.00 -7.99
CA ASN A 22 9.93 3.42 -9.38
C ASN A 22 9.18 2.41 -10.27
N ARG A 23 9.06 2.68 -11.58
CA ARG A 23 8.33 1.81 -12.50
C ARG A 23 8.94 0.40 -12.62
N THR A 24 10.25 0.27 -12.58
CA THR A 24 10.93 -1.05 -12.56
C THR A 24 10.61 -1.80 -11.27
N ASP A 25 10.67 -1.14 -10.11
CA ASP A 25 10.29 -1.77 -8.83
C ASP A 25 8.83 -2.29 -8.90
N LEU A 26 7.91 -1.52 -9.51
CA LEU A 26 6.52 -1.96 -9.70
C LEU A 26 6.41 -3.17 -10.64
N GLN A 27 7.17 -3.20 -11.75
CA GLN A 27 7.17 -4.34 -12.67
C GLN A 27 7.61 -5.63 -11.96
N GLU A 28 8.67 -5.56 -11.17
CA GLU A 28 9.17 -6.70 -10.38
C GLU A 28 8.10 -7.23 -9.40
N VAL A 29 7.42 -6.32 -8.69
CA VAL A 29 6.33 -6.68 -7.76
C VAL A 29 5.16 -7.34 -8.50
N LEU A 30 4.77 -6.82 -9.67
CA LEU A 30 3.69 -7.41 -10.47
C LEU A 30 4.07 -8.79 -11.01
N THR A 31 5.32 -9.02 -11.40
CA THR A 31 5.81 -10.36 -11.78
C THR A 31 5.67 -11.35 -10.62
N LEU A 32 6.09 -10.98 -9.40
CA LEU A 32 5.94 -11.84 -8.23
C LEU A 32 4.46 -12.12 -7.90
N ALA A 33 3.57 -11.15 -8.10
CA ALA A 33 2.13 -11.34 -7.95
C ALA A 33 1.58 -12.32 -8.99
N ALA A 34 1.99 -12.20 -10.26
CA ALA A 34 1.59 -13.11 -11.33
C ALA A 34 2.09 -14.54 -11.11
N GLU A 35 3.25 -14.71 -10.46
CA GLU A 35 3.78 -16.00 -10.01
C GLU A 35 3.09 -16.55 -8.75
N GLY A 36 2.11 -15.84 -8.19
CA GLY A 36 1.39 -16.27 -6.98
C GLY A 36 2.21 -16.18 -5.68
N LYS A 37 3.36 -15.50 -5.70
CA LYS A 37 4.26 -15.35 -4.55
C LYS A 37 3.84 -14.24 -3.58
N ILE A 38 2.87 -13.41 -3.97
CA ILE A 38 2.35 -12.31 -3.15
C ILE A 38 0.91 -12.64 -2.73
N ARG A 39 0.63 -12.53 -1.43
CA ARG A 39 -0.72 -12.56 -0.87
C ARG A 39 -1.17 -11.13 -0.57
N HIS A 40 -2.36 -10.77 -1.03
CA HIS A 40 -2.98 -9.49 -0.75
C HIS A 40 -4.38 -9.73 -0.17
N ASN A 41 -4.84 -8.83 0.71
CA ASN A 41 -6.19 -8.88 1.26
C ASN A 41 -7.00 -7.71 0.71
N VAL A 42 -8.13 -8.02 0.08
CA VAL A 42 -9.00 -7.06 -0.58
C VAL A 42 -10.40 -7.19 -0.01
N VAL A 43 -11.00 -6.04 0.25
CA VAL A 43 -12.42 -5.89 0.55
C VAL A 43 -13.01 -5.07 -0.60
N THR A 44 -13.99 -5.62 -1.31
CA THR A 44 -14.65 -4.91 -2.41
C THR A 44 -15.74 -3.99 -1.87
N THR A 45 -15.86 -2.79 -2.42
CA THR A 45 -16.96 -1.85 -2.14
C THR A 45 -17.59 -1.37 -3.44
N LYS A 46 -18.87 -1.00 -3.40
CA LYS A 46 -19.50 -0.26 -4.49
C LYS A 46 -19.18 1.22 -4.38
N LEU A 47 -19.37 1.94 -5.48
CA LEU A 47 -19.25 3.39 -5.49
C LEU A 47 -20.31 4.07 -4.61
N ASP A 48 -21.52 3.52 -4.56
CA ASP A 48 -22.62 4.05 -3.73
C ASP A 48 -22.30 3.96 -2.22
N ASP A 49 -21.50 2.98 -1.82
CA ASP A 49 -21.10 2.73 -0.42
C ASP A 49 -19.77 3.41 -0.03
N LEU A 50 -19.26 4.33 -0.88
CA LEU A 50 -17.91 4.87 -0.74
C LEU A 50 -17.70 5.62 0.58
N ASN A 51 -18.67 6.42 1.01
CA ASN A 51 -18.54 7.20 2.24
C ASN A 51 -18.42 6.29 3.48
N ASP A 52 -19.32 5.31 3.60
CA ASP A 52 -19.30 4.35 4.70
C ASP A 52 -18.00 3.53 4.71
N SER A 53 -17.50 3.15 3.53
CA SER A 53 -16.22 2.46 3.38
C SER A 53 -15.02 3.32 3.79
N LEU A 54 -15.03 4.62 3.50
CA LEU A 54 -13.99 5.55 3.95
C LEU A 54 -14.03 5.73 5.47
N GLU A 55 -15.22 5.82 6.08
CA GLU A 55 -15.35 5.89 7.53
C GLU A 55 -14.84 4.61 8.21
N ALA A 56 -15.22 3.43 7.69
CA ALA A 56 -14.72 2.15 8.18
C ALA A 56 -13.19 2.03 8.05
N LEU A 57 -12.63 2.52 6.93
CA LEU A 57 -11.17 2.59 6.75
C LEU A 57 -10.51 3.51 7.79
N GLY A 58 -11.12 4.67 8.07
CA GLY A 58 -10.64 5.62 9.07
C GLY A 58 -10.66 5.08 10.50
N ARG A 59 -11.64 4.21 10.83
CA ARG A 59 -11.72 3.50 12.12
C ARG A 59 -10.79 2.28 12.21
N GLY A 60 -10.26 1.80 11.08
CA GLY A 60 -9.43 0.60 11.00
C GLY A 60 -10.21 -0.71 10.92
N ASP A 61 -11.50 -0.66 10.58
CA ASP A 61 -12.38 -1.84 10.47
C ASP A 61 -12.04 -2.70 9.23
N ILE A 62 -11.34 -2.11 8.24
CA ILE A 62 -10.95 -2.78 6.99
C ILE A 62 -9.53 -3.34 7.10
N VAL A 63 -9.42 -4.67 7.10
CA VAL A 63 -8.12 -5.35 6.97
C VAL A 63 -7.70 -5.34 5.50
N GLY A 64 -6.58 -4.70 5.18
CA GLY A 64 -6.02 -4.69 3.82
C GLY A 64 -6.44 -3.49 2.99
N ARG A 65 -7.05 -3.72 1.82
CA ARG A 65 -7.43 -2.65 0.88
C ARG A 65 -8.90 -2.70 0.50
N ALA A 66 -9.59 -1.58 0.66
CA ALA A 66 -10.88 -1.35 0.03
C ALA A 66 -10.68 -1.09 -1.47
N VAL A 67 -11.39 -1.82 -2.34
CA VAL A 67 -11.32 -1.68 -3.80
C VAL A 67 -12.71 -1.38 -4.33
N VAL A 68 -12.87 -0.24 -5.00
CA VAL A 68 -14.13 0.15 -5.64
C VAL A 68 -14.31 -0.67 -6.91
N MET A 69 -15.46 -1.34 -7.02
CA MET A 69 -15.88 -2.09 -8.20
C MET A 69 -16.79 -1.23 -9.07
N PHE A 70 -16.75 -1.44 -10.40
CA PHE A 70 -17.44 -0.63 -11.42
C PHE A 70 -18.51 -1.42 -12.20
N ASP A 71 -18.92 -2.57 -11.67
CA ASP A 71 -19.93 -3.46 -12.26
C ASP A 71 -21.36 -3.07 -11.88
#